data_AF-A0A7X0TV53-F1
#
_entry.id   AF-A0A7X0TV53-F1
#
_cell.length_a   1.000
_cell.length_b   1.000
_cell.length_c   1.000
_cell.angle_alpha   90.00
_cell.angle_beta   90.00
_cell.angle_gamma   90.00
#
_symmetry.space_group_name_H-M   'P 1'
#
loop_
_entity.id
_entity.type
_entity.pdbx_description
1 polymer ?
#
loop_
_entity_poly.entity_id
_entity_poly.type
_entity_poly.pdbx_seq_one_letter_code
_entity_poly.pdbx_strand_id
1 'polypeptide(L)'
;MKSKIIILGFYFWFVISGIFIVERVGIENWILNLIAYSFGLYYVHPFIIGKPMSVPYLDRELSPESKNLGLRLLLFLPALAISILVSIK
;
A
#
# COMPACT_ATOMS: atom_id res chain seq x y z
N MET A 1 12.43 -12.62 2.46
CA MET A 1 11.85 -12.97 3.78
C MET A 1 11.57 -11.76 4.69
N LYS A 2 12.52 -10.84 4.89
CA LYS A 2 12.35 -9.67 5.79
C LYS A 2 11.21 -8.71 5.42
N SER A 3 10.95 -8.46 4.13
CA SER A 3 9.93 -7.50 3.67
C SER A 3 8.49 -7.93 4.03
N LYS A 4 8.18 -9.23 3.88
CA LYS A 4 6.83 -9.76 4.16
C LYS A 4 6.45 -9.66 5.64
N ILE A 5 7.40 -9.88 6.55
CA ILE A 5 7.20 -9.77 8.00
C ILE A 5 6.95 -8.32 8.40
N ILE A 6 7.67 -7.37 7.80
CA ILE A 6 7.48 -5.93 8.04
C ILE A 6 6.09 -5.49 7.57
N ILE A 7 5.67 -5.92 6.37
CA ILE A 7 4.32 -5.65 5.84
C ILE A 7 3.25 -6.22 6.77
N LEU A 8 3.44 -7.44 7.29
CA LEU A 8 2.52 -8.05 8.25
C LEU A 8 2.43 -7.23 9.55
N GLY A 9 3.56 -6.70 10.04
CA GLY A 9 3.60 -5.80 11.18
C GLY A 9 2.82 -4.51 10.95
N PHE A 10 2.91 -3.91 9.76
CA PHE A 10 2.12 -2.73 9.39
C PHE A 10 0.62 -3.03 9.34
N TYR A 11 0.20 -4.17 8.79
CA TYR A 11 -1.22 -4.57 8.83
C TYR A 11 -1.72 -4.82 10.24
N PHE A 12 -0.92 -5.48 11.08
CA PHE A 12 -1.27 -5.69 12.48
C PHE A 12 -1.45 -4.35 13.22
N TRP A 13 -0.52 -3.41 13.00
CA TRP A 13 -0.63 -2.06 13.56
C TRP A 13 -1.88 -1.32 13.06
N PHE A 14 -2.19 -1.43 11.76
CA PHE A 14 -3.40 -0.83 11.19
C PHE A 14 -4.67 -1.40 11.84
N VAL A 15 -4.76 -2.72 12.02
CA VAL A 15 -5.94 -3.37 12.63
C VAL A 15 -6.10 -2.94 14.08
N ILE A 16 -5.01 -2.94 14.87
CA ILE A 16 -5.03 -2.46 16.25
C ILE A 16 -5.51 -1.02 16.31
N SER A 17 -4.92 -0.14 15.50
CA SER A 17 -5.30 1.28 15.44
C SER A 17 -6.76 1.43 15.05
N GLY A 18 -7.22 0.63 14.08
CA GLY A 18 -8.61 0.55 13.65
C GLY A 18 -9.57 0.28 14.79
N ILE A 19 -9.32 -0.71 15.64
CA ILE A 19 -10.19 -1.07 16.76
C ILE A 19 -10.44 0.11 17.70
N PHE A 20 -9.43 0.95 17.96
CA PHE A 20 -9.57 2.12 18.83
C PHE A 20 -10.30 3.31 18.19
N ILE A 21 -10.48 3.32 16.86
CA ILE A 21 -11.02 4.46 16.11
C ILE A 21 -12.33 4.08 15.38
N VAL A 22 -12.66 2.79 15.24
CA VAL A 22 -13.82 2.30 14.48
C VAL A 22 -15.16 2.75 15.07
N GLU A 23 -15.22 3.04 16.37
CA GLU A 23 -16.42 3.63 16.98
C GLU A 23 -16.69 5.07 16.46
N ARG A 24 -15.66 5.75 15.95
CA ARG A 24 -15.77 7.09 15.35
C ARG A 24 -15.90 7.06 13.83
N VAL A 25 -15.44 5.99 13.19
CA VAL A 25 -15.36 5.85 11.74
C VAL A 25 -16.12 4.60 11.34
N GLY A 26 -17.25 4.77 10.64
CA GLY A 26 -18.08 3.65 10.18
C GLY A 26 -17.25 2.57 9.47
N ILE A 27 -17.66 1.31 9.64
CA ILE A 27 -16.87 0.15 9.22
C ILE A 27 -16.53 0.15 7.72
N GLU A 28 -17.41 0.71 6.88
CA GLU A 28 -17.18 0.89 5.44
C GLU A 28 -15.97 1.77 5.15
N ASN A 29 -15.85 2.91 5.86
CA ASN A 29 -14.70 3.81 5.74
C ASN A 29 -13.43 3.15 6.28
N TRP A 30 -13.54 2.32 7.32
CA TRP A 30 -12.39 1.57 7.82
C TRP A 30 -11.86 0.56 6.80
N ILE A 31 -12.74 -0.16 6.11
CA ILE A 31 -12.38 -1.09 5.02
C ILE A 31 -11.74 -0.34 3.85
N LEU A 32 -12.31 0.80 3.44
CA LEU A 32 -11.73 1.63 2.38
C LEU A 32 -10.32 2.12 2.75
N ASN A 33 -10.12 2.53 3.99
CA ASN A 33 -8.81 2.91 4.51
C ASN A 33 -7.82 1.74 4.52
N LEU A 34 -8.26 0.52 4.84
CA LEU A 34 -7.41 -0.67 4.78
C LEU A 34 -6.94 -0.95 3.35
N ILE A 35 -7.84 -0.82 2.37
CA ILE A 35 -7.51 -1.00 0.95
C ILE A 35 -6.50 0.06 0.52
N ALA A 36 -6.76 1.34 0.80
CA ALA A 36 -5.84 2.44 0.49
C ALA A 36 -4.46 2.24 1.14
N TYR A 37 -4.44 1.84 2.42
CA TYR A 37 -3.22 1.53 3.16
C TYR A 37 -2.41 0.41 2.49
N SER A 38 -3.10 -0.62 1.99
CA SER A 38 -2.49 -1.73 1.26
C SER A 38 -1.80 -1.25 -0.03
N PHE A 39 -2.49 -0.43 -0.83
CA PHE A 39 -1.91 0.19 -2.04
C PHE A 39 -0.70 1.07 -1.69
N GLY A 40 -0.79 1.81 -0.59
CA GLY A 40 0.30 2.60 -0.03
C GLY A 40 1.54 1.75 0.25
N LEU A 41 1.39 0.62 0.93
CA LEU A 41 2.48 -0.26 1.30
C LEU A 41 3.11 -1.01 0.11
N TYR A 42 2.30 -1.47 -0.84
CA TYR A 42 2.79 -2.30 -1.95
C TYR A 42 3.35 -1.50 -3.12
N TYR A 43 2.84 -0.29 -3.37
CA TYR A 43 3.20 0.46 -4.58
C TYR A 43 3.72 1.86 -4.28
N VAL A 44 3.10 2.62 -3.37
CA VAL A 44 3.53 4.00 -3.10
C VAL A 44 4.86 4.03 -2.35
N HIS A 45 4.92 3.33 -1.21
CA HIS A 45 6.08 3.31 -0.35
C HIS A 45 7.34 2.77 -1.07
N PRO A 46 7.30 1.60 -1.75
CA PRO A 46 8.48 1.06 -2.43
C PRO A 46 8.93 1.91 -3.63
N PHE A 47 8.02 2.64 -4.28
CA PHE A 47 8.39 3.60 -5.32
C PHE A 47 9.29 4.70 -4.74
N ILE A 48 8.82 5.35 -3.68
CA ILE A 48 9.46 6.53 -3.06
C ILE A 48 10.83 6.17 -2.50
N ILE A 49 10.95 5.04 -1.80
CA ILE A 49 12.22 4.62 -1.19
C ILE A 49 13.15 3.87 -2.15
N GLY A 50 12.79 3.76 -3.43
CA GLY A 50 13.61 3.06 -4.43
C GLY A 50 13.74 1.55 -4.17
N LYS A 51 12.78 0.90 -3.50
CA LYS A 51 12.79 -0.55 -3.28
C LYS A 51 12.00 -1.31 -4.37
N PRO A 52 12.27 -2.62 -4.54
CA PRO A 52 11.48 -3.46 -5.42
C PRO A 52 10.00 -3.43 -5.03
N MET A 53 9.12 -3.40 -6.04
CA MET A 53 7.68 -3.55 -5.83
C MET A 53 7.27 -4.99 -6.01
N SER A 54 6.54 -5.53 -5.04
CA SER A 54 5.89 -6.83 -5.18
C SER A 54 4.58 -6.63 -5.94
N VAL A 55 4.42 -7.32 -7.07
CA VAL A 55 3.19 -7.31 -7.85
C VAL A 55 2.54 -8.68 -7.72
N PRO A 56 1.31 -8.80 -7.18
CA PRO A 56 0.70 -10.10 -6.88
C PRO A 56 0.55 -11.05 -8.08
N TYR A 57 0.49 -10.50 -9.30
CA TYR A 57 0.26 -11.25 -10.55
C TYR A 57 1.52 -11.45 -11.39
N LEU A 58 2.68 -10.99 -10.91
CA LEU A 58 3.96 -11.32 -11.52
C LEU A 58 4.73 -12.20 -10.56
N ASP A 59 5.26 -13.32 -11.05
CA ASP A 59 6.19 -14.18 -10.32
C ASP A 59 7.57 -13.52 -10.07
N ARG A 60 7.67 -12.20 -10.32
CA ARG A 60 8.88 -11.40 -10.13
C ARG A 60 8.54 -10.05 -9.51
N GLU A 61 9.46 -9.55 -8.68
CA GLU A 61 9.40 -8.18 -8.18
C GLU A 61 9.88 -7.19 -9.26
N LEU A 62 9.25 -6.02 -9.32
CA LEU A 62 9.70 -4.93 -10.18
C LEU A 62 10.85 -4.20 -9.48
N SER A 63 12.08 -4.50 -9.91
CA SER A 63 13.29 -3.82 -9.44
C SER A 63 13.28 -2.33 -9.83
N PRO A 64 14.00 -1.46 -9.08
CA PRO A 64 14.06 -0.03 -9.33
C PRO A 64 14.93 0.37 -10.54
N GLU A 65 15.01 -0.48 -11.56
CA GLU A 65 15.75 -0.24 -12.78
C GLU A 65 14.93 0.60 -13.78
N SER A 66 15.62 1.36 -14.64
CA SER A 66 14.99 2.22 -15.67
C SER A 66 14.05 1.44 -16.59
N LYS A 67 14.39 0.20 -16.94
CA LYS A 67 13.57 -0.70 -17.76
C LYS A 67 12.19 -1.01 -17.15
N ASN A 68 12.08 -0.92 -15.82
CA ASN A 68 10.84 -1.19 -15.08
C ASN A 68 10.10 0.10 -14.70
N LEU A 69 10.66 1.28 -14.99
CA LEU A 69 10.11 2.56 -14.55
C LEU A 69 8.67 2.77 -15.01
N GLY A 70 8.36 2.45 -16.28
CA GLY A 70 7.01 2.59 -16.82
C GLY A 70 5.97 1.76 -16.07
N LEU A 71 6.28 0.48 -15.81
CA LEU A 71 5.39 -0.40 -15.04
C LEU A 71 5.28 0.05 -13.57
N ARG A 72 6.37 0.50 -12.96
CA ARG A 72 6.36 1.05 -11.60
C ARG A 72 5.50 2.31 -11.50
N LEU A 73 5.56 3.20 -12.50
CA LEU A 73 4.70 4.39 -12.58
C LEU A 73 3.23 4.04 -12.77
N LEU A 74 2.92 3.05 -13.62
CA LEU A 74 1.55 2.56 -13.83
C LEU A 74 0.92 1.98 -12.56
N LEU A 75 1.71 1.42 -11.64
CA LEU A 75 1.22 0.95 -10.34
C LEU A 75 1.21 2.06 -9.29
N PHE A 76 2.23 2.92 -9.31
CA PHE A 76 2.38 4.03 -8.35
C PHE A 76 1.28 5.07 -8.48
N LEU A 77 0.99 5.57 -9.70
CA LEU A 77 0.08 6.69 -9.90
C LEU A 77 -1.37 6.37 -9.45
N PRO A 78 -1.97 5.22 -9.82
CA PRO A 78 -3.30 4.86 -9.33
C PRO A 78 -3.31 4.60 -7.82
N ALA A 79 -2.28 3.93 -7.29
CA ALA A 79 -2.17 3.67 -5.86
C ALA A 79 -2.07 4.96 -5.04
N LEU A 80 -1.32 5.94 -5.53
CA LEU A 80 -1.22 7.27 -4.93
C LEU A 80 -2.56 8.01 -4.99
N ALA A 81 -3.22 8.01 -6.16
CA ALA A 81 -4.51 8.65 -6.33
C ALA A 81 -5.57 8.07 -5.38
N ILE A 82 -5.66 6.73 -5.27
CA ILE A 82 -6.56 6.06 -4.33
C ILE A 82 -6.24 6.47 -2.88
N SER A 83 -4.96 6.47 -2.50
CA SER A 83 -4.53 6.82 -1.14
C SER A 83 -4.92 8.25 -0.78
N ILE A 84 -4.76 9.20 -1.71
CA ILE A 84 -5.14 10.60 -1.52
C ILE A 84 -6.67 10.74 -1.45
N LEU A 85 -7.40 10.13 -2.39
CA LEU A 85 -8.86 10.24 -2.45
C LEU A 85 -9.55 9.68 -1.20
N VAL A 86 -9.03 8.59 -0.65
CA VAL A 86 -9.55 8.01 0.60
C VAL A 86 -9.19 8.87 1.81
N SER A 87 -8.04 9.56 1.79
CA SER A 87 -7.59 10.39 2.92
C SER A 87 -8.30 11.76 3.02
N ILE A 88 -8.94 12.24 1.95
CA ILE A 88 -9.62 13.55 1.91
C ILE A 88 -11.12 13.43 2.25
N LYS A 89 -11.67 12.21 2.28
CA LYS A 89 -13.05 11.92 2.70
C LYS A 89 -13.16 11.78 4.21
#